data_AF-A0A399PIY6-F1
#
_entry.id   AF-A0A399PIY6-F1
#
_cell.length_a   1.000
_cell.length_b   1.000
_cell.length_c   1.000
_cell.angle_alpha   90.00
_cell.angle_beta   90.00
_cell.angle_gamma   90.00
#
_symmetry.space_group_name_H-M   'P 1'
#
loop_
_entity.id
_entity.type
_entity.pdbx_description
1 polymer ?
#
loop_
_entity_poly.entity_id
_entity_poly.type
_entity_poly.pdbx_seq_one_letter_code
_entity_poly.pdbx_strand_id
1 'polypeptide(L)'
;MLEIADEVLDALADGRRLAVACVTDVLGSAPRTAGTTMAVDDRGRVIGSISGGCVEGAVVEVAQGVLDDGAPALTSFGVSDDDAFQVGLTCGGRIGVVVVEVAPVDDARSPVPEAV
;
A
#
# COMPACT_ATOMS: atom_id res chain seq x y z
N MET A 1 1.81 -6.49 -11.27
CA MET A 1 1.70 -7.19 -9.98
C MET A 1 3.04 -7.69 -9.43
N LEU A 2 3.99 -8.14 -10.26
CA LEU A 2 5.27 -8.72 -9.80
C LEU A 2 6.49 -7.82 -10.04
N GLU A 3 6.28 -6.56 -10.41
CA GLU A 3 7.34 -5.62 -10.79
C GLU A 3 8.29 -5.29 -9.64
N ILE A 4 7.82 -5.43 -8.39
CA ILE A 4 8.61 -5.19 -7.18
C ILE A 4 9.13 -6.49 -6.53
N ALA A 5 8.89 -7.65 -7.14
CA ALA A 5 9.09 -8.95 -6.48
C ALA A 5 10.56 -9.17 -6.08
N ASP A 6 11.51 -8.86 -6.97
CA ASP A 6 12.94 -9.05 -6.69
C ASP A 6 13.39 -8.20 -5.49
N GLU A 7 13.05 -6.91 -5.46
CA GLU A 7 13.41 -6.02 -4.36
C GLU A 7 12.72 -6.38 -3.04
N VAL A 8 11.49 -6.89 -3.09
CA VAL A 8 10.78 -7.41 -1.92
C VAL A 8 11.47 -8.67 -1.38
N LEU A 9 11.85 -9.60 -2.25
CA LEU A 9 12.54 -10.83 -1.86
C LEU A 9 13.93 -10.52 -1.27
N ASP A 10 14.68 -9.59 -1.85
CA ASP A 10 15.96 -9.13 -1.31
C ASP A 10 15.78 -8.52 0.10
N ALA A 11 14.75 -7.69 0.29
CA ALA A 11 14.47 -7.11 1.60
C ALA A 11 14.11 -8.16 2.67
N LEU A 12 13.29 -9.15 2.30
CA LEU A 12 12.96 -10.27 3.19
C LEU A 12 14.18 -11.13 3.51
N ALA A 13 15.06 -11.36 2.53
CA ALA A 13 16.31 -12.10 2.72
C ALA A 13 17.28 -11.38 3.67
N ASP A 14 17.23 -10.04 3.70
CA ASP A 14 17.96 -9.20 4.66
C ASP A 14 17.32 -9.17 6.07
N GLY A 15 16.22 -9.89 6.27
CA GLY A 15 15.48 -9.92 7.54
C GLY A 15 14.64 -8.68 7.81
N ARG A 16 14.35 -7.87 6.78
CA ARG A 16 13.50 -6.66 6.92
C ARG A 16 12.02 -7.03 6.85
N ARG A 17 11.21 -6.31 7.62
CA ARG A 17 9.74 -6.33 7.50
C ARG A 17 9.30 -5.28 6.49
N LEU A 18 8.22 -5.57 5.76
CA LEU A 18 7.64 -4.68 4.77
C LEU A 18 6.15 -4.51 5.01
N ALA A 19 5.62 -3.31 4.79
CA ALA A 19 4.21 -3.11 4.52
C ALA A 19 4.01 -3.05 3.01
N VAL A 20 3.16 -3.93 2.48
CA VAL A 20 2.84 -4.03 1.05
C VAL A 20 1.44 -3.47 0.83
N ALA A 21 1.38 -2.39 0.06
CA ALA A 21 0.16 -1.74 -0.39
C ALA A 21 -0.22 -2.25 -1.79
N CYS A 22 -1.44 -2.74 -1.95
CA CYS A 22 -1.97 -3.27 -3.22
C CYS A 22 -3.31 -2.63 -3.56
N VAL A 23 -3.45 -2.15 -4.80
CA VAL A 23 -4.73 -1.61 -5.29
C VAL A 23 -5.74 -2.75 -5.44
N THR A 24 -6.85 -2.67 -4.71
CA THR A 24 -7.94 -3.68 -4.74
C THR A 24 -8.95 -3.40 -5.83
N ASP A 25 -9.25 -2.13 -6.05
CA ASP A 25 -10.28 -1.67 -6.97
C ASP A 25 -10.02 -0.24 -7.45
N VAL A 26 -10.64 0.10 -8.56
CA VAL A 26 -10.48 1.38 -9.24
C VAL A 26 -11.85 1.89 -9.66
N LEU A 27 -12.17 3.12 -9.29
CA LEU A 27 -13.38 3.84 -9.68
C LEU A 27 -12.98 5.08 -10.49
N GLY A 28 -13.67 5.30 -11.61
CA GLY A 28 -13.39 6.42 -12.51
C GLY A 28 -12.06 6.29 -13.25
N SER A 29 -11.45 7.42 -13.62
CA SER A 29 -10.28 7.50 -14.49
C SER A 29 -8.94 7.42 -13.73
N ALA A 30 -8.84 6.58 -12.70
CA ALA A 30 -7.56 6.44 -11.98
C ALA A 30 -6.49 5.81 -12.90
N PRO A 31 -5.22 6.25 -12.82
CA PRO A 31 -4.19 5.93 -13.81
C PRO A 31 -3.64 4.50 -13.72
N ARG A 32 -4.02 3.73 -12.70
CA ARG A 32 -3.43 2.43 -12.37
C ARG A 32 -4.50 1.37 -12.20
N THR A 33 -4.16 0.13 -12.51
CA THR A 33 -5.06 -1.02 -12.47
C THR A 33 -5.03 -1.70 -11.11
N ALA A 34 -6.09 -2.42 -10.76
CA ALA A 34 -6.08 -3.36 -9.65
C ALA A 34 -4.85 -4.28 -9.72
N GLY A 35 -4.24 -4.59 -8.57
CA GLY A 35 -2.99 -5.32 -8.47
C GLY A 35 -1.71 -4.50 -8.68
N THR A 36 -1.81 -3.17 -8.81
CA THR A 36 -0.64 -2.29 -8.71
C THR A 36 -0.17 -2.28 -7.26
N THR A 37 1.14 -2.45 -7.06
CA THR A 37 1.71 -2.68 -5.73
C THR A 37 2.87 -1.71 -5.44
N MET A 38 2.95 -1.28 -4.19
CA MET A 38 4.05 -0.53 -3.60
C MET A 38 4.39 -1.16 -2.25
N ALA A 39 5.65 -1.13 -1.83
CA ALA A 39 6.06 -1.57 -0.50
C ALA A 39 6.88 -0.50 0.23
N VAL A 40 6.83 -0.53 1.55
CA VAL A 40 7.67 0.28 2.44
C VAL A 40 8.31 -0.66 3.45
N ASP A 41 9.63 -0.62 3.59
CA ASP A 41 10.32 -1.40 4.62
C ASP A 41 10.36 -0.68 5.98
N ASP A 42 10.70 -1.42 7.03
CA ASP A 42 10.90 -0.92 8.40
C ASP A 42 12.04 0.11 8.57
N ARG A 43 12.80 0.40 7.50
CA ARG A 43 13.81 1.46 7.43
C ARG A 43 13.32 2.69 6.66
N GLY A 44 12.07 2.68 6.20
CA GLY A 44 11.45 3.74 5.42
C GLY A 44 11.83 3.76 3.95
N ARG A 45 12.47 2.72 3.41
CA ARG A 45 12.71 2.61 1.97
C ARG A 45 11.40 2.28 1.26
N VAL A 46 11.09 3.05 0.23
CA VAL A 46 9.97 2.81 -0.67
C VAL A 46 10.42 1.96 -1.87
N ILE A 47 9.62 0.95 -2.23
CA ILE A 47 9.82 0.06 -3.37
C ILE A 47 8.57 0.14 -4.27
N GLY A 48 8.77 0.43 -5.55
CA GLY A 48 7.68 0.59 -6.52
C GLY A 48 6.89 1.90 -6.37
N SER A 49 5.71 1.94 -6.96
CA SER A 49 4.82 3.11 -6.95
C SER A 49 3.38 2.68 -7.20
N ILE A 50 2.44 3.32 -6.49
CA ILE A 50 1.02 3.00 -6.59
C ILE A 50 0.27 3.85 -7.60
N SER A 51 0.66 5.12 -7.81
CA SER A 51 -0.07 6.08 -8.66
C SER A 51 0.82 6.90 -9.60
N GLY A 52 2.10 7.05 -9.25
CA GLY A 52 3.08 7.90 -9.91
C GLY A 52 3.14 9.33 -9.37
N GLY A 53 2.60 9.62 -8.17
CA GLY A 53 2.60 10.98 -7.62
C GLY A 53 1.85 11.20 -6.30
N CYS A 54 0.65 11.76 -6.37
CA CYS A 54 0.05 12.54 -5.28
C CYS A 54 -0.35 11.75 -4.02
N VAL A 55 -0.55 10.43 -4.12
CA VAL A 55 -1.06 9.61 -3.00
C VAL A 55 0.03 8.79 -2.32
N GLU A 56 1.24 8.76 -2.87
CA GLU A 56 2.38 8.00 -2.36
C GLU A 56 2.71 8.33 -0.90
N GLY A 57 2.73 9.62 -0.54
CA GLY A 57 3.00 10.04 0.83
C GLY A 57 1.98 9.50 1.84
N ALA A 58 0.70 9.56 1.49
CA ALA A 58 -0.37 9.04 2.34
C ALA A 58 -0.32 7.50 2.46
N VAL A 59 0.07 6.81 1.38
CA VAL A 59 0.31 5.35 1.43
C VAL A 59 1.50 5.01 2.33
N VAL A 60 2.58 5.81 2.32
CA VAL A 60 3.71 5.63 3.24
C VAL A 60 3.28 5.78 4.70
N GLU A 61 2.46 6.78 5.02
CA GLU A 61 1.95 6.97 6.39
C GLU A 61 1.11 5.77 6.86
N VAL A 62 0.22 5.26 6.02
CA VAL A 62 -0.56 4.04 6.34
C VAL A 62 0.37 2.84 6.50
N ALA A 63 1.34 2.68 5.62
CA ALA A 63 2.31 1.58 5.66
C ALA A 63 3.15 1.58 6.95
N GLN A 64 3.55 2.76 7.44
CA GLN A 64 4.23 2.91 8.73
C GLN A 64 3.33 2.46 9.89
N GLY A 65 2.06 2.87 9.90
CA GLY A 65 1.10 2.41 10.90
C GLY A 65 0.96 0.88 10.93
N VAL A 66 0.84 0.25 9.76
CA VAL A 66 0.79 -1.22 9.64
C VAL A 66 2.09 -1.87 10.14
N LEU A 67 3.26 -1.30 9.88
CA LEU A 67 4.53 -1.82 10.39
C LEU A 67 4.66 -1.70 11.91
N ASP A 68 4.05 -0.68 12.50
CA ASP A 68 4.08 -0.40 13.94
C ASP A 68 3.17 -1.35 14.73
N ASP A 69 1.93 -1.55 14.29
CA ASP A 69 0.94 -2.37 15.02
C ASP A 69 0.74 -3.78 14.45
N GLY A 70 1.12 -4.02 13.20
CA GLY A 70 0.93 -5.26 12.45
C GLY A 70 -0.51 -5.52 12.01
N ALA A 71 -1.40 -4.54 12.12
CA ALA A 71 -2.80 -4.64 11.74
C ALA A 71 -2.99 -4.28 10.26
N PRO A 72 -3.64 -5.12 9.44
CA PRO A 72 -3.98 -4.78 8.07
C PRO A 72 -4.87 -3.54 7.97
N ALA A 73 -4.64 -2.70 6.96
CA ALA A 73 -5.46 -1.53 6.68
C ALA A 73 -6.14 -1.64 5.32
N LEU A 74 -7.42 -1.27 5.24
CA LEU A 74 -8.13 -1.04 3.99
C LEU A 74 -8.48 0.44 3.90
N THR A 75 -7.97 1.12 2.88
CA THR A 75 -8.11 2.57 2.72
C THR A 75 -8.47 2.92 1.27
N SER A 76 -8.90 4.16 1.04
CA SER A 76 -9.27 4.64 -0.28
C SER A 76 -8.64 6.01 -0.53
N PHE A 77 -8.09 6.21 -1.73
CA PHE A 77 -7.48 7.46 -2.14
C PHE A 77 -8.10 7.97 -3.44
N GLY A 78 -8.50 9.24 -3.50
CA GLY A 78 -9.13 9.82 -4.69
C GLY A 78 -9.71 11.21 -4.43
N VAL A 79 -10.09 11.92 -5.49
CA VAL A 79 -10.89 13.15 -5.34
C VAL A 79 -12.31 12.73 -4.97
N SER A 80 -12.75 13.06 -3.76
CA SER A 80 -14.16 12.99 -3.39
C SER A 80 -14.73 14.39 -3.60
N ASP A 81 -15.73 14.53 -4.47
CA ASP A 81 -16.42 15.83 -4.68
C ASP A 81 -17.12 16.36 -3.41
N ASP A 82 -17.16 15.57 -2.32
CA ASP A 82 -17.82 15.92 -1.06
C ASP A 82 -16.87 16.24 0.13
N ASP A 83 -15.55 16.10 -0.01
CA ASP A 83 -14.61 16.40 1.08
C ASP A 83 -13.44 17.25 0.58
N ALA A 84 -13.56 18.57 0.77
CA ALA A 84 -12.61 19.60 0.34
C ALA A 84 -11.19 19.53 0.97
N PHE A 85 -10.82 18.41 1.60
CA PHE A 85 -9.56 18.25 2.33
C PHE A 85 -8.87 16.90 2.19
N GLN A 86 -9.26 16.03 1.25
CA GLN A 86 -8.51 14.79 0.99
C GLN A 86 -7.61 14.91 -0.25
N VAL A 87 -6.35 14.49 -0.09
CA VAL A 87 -5.32 14.47 -1.14
C VAL A 87 -5.83 13.62 -2.31
N GLY A 88 -6.24 14.29 -3.40
CA GLY A 88 -6.95 13.66 -4.51
C GLY A 88 -6.09 13.44 -5.76
N LEU A 89 -6.45 12.42 -6.53
CA LEU A 89 -5.93 12.18 -7.88
C LEU A 89 -6.55 13.18 -8.87
N THR A 90 -5.74 14.02 -9.53
CA THR A 90 -6.19 15.08 -10.45
C THR A 90 -6.99 14.60 -11.67
N CYS A 91 -7.07 13.29 -11.90
CA CYS A 91 -7.85 12.66 -12.97
C CYS A 91 -9.31 12.34 -12.60
N GLY A 92 -9.76 12.62 -11.37
CA GLY A 92 -11.16 12.39 -10.95
C GLY A 92 -11.50 10.91 -10.67
N GLY A 93 -10.49 10.10 -10.34
CA GLY A 93 -10.66 8.69 -9.94
C GLY A 93 -10.42 8.46 -8.45
N ARG A 94 -10.84 7.29 -7.98
CA ARG A 94 -10.54 6.72 -6.66
C ARG A 94 -9.95 5.33 -6.80
N ILE A 95 -9.03 4.99 -5.92
CA ILE A 95 -8.49 3.64 -5.76
C ILE A 95 -8.77 3.14 -4.35
N GLY A 96 -9.21 1.89 -4.22
CA GLY A 96 -9.15 1.14 -2.97
C GLY A 96 -7.78 0.49 -2.84
N VAL A 97 -7.23 0.50 -1.63
CA VAL A 97 -5.89 -0.03 -1.34
C VAL A 97 -5.95 -0.84 -0.05
N VAL A 98 -5.48 -2.09 -0.12
CA VAL A 98 -5.17 -2.89 1.06
C VAL A 98 -3.68 -2.76 1.39
N VAL A 99 -3.36 -2.61 2.66
CA VAL A 99 -1.98 -2.57 3.16
C VAL A 99 -1.82 -3.67 4.20
N VAL A 100 -0.85 -4.55 3.98
CA VAL A 100 -0.57 -5.70 4.85
C VAL A 100 0.91 -5.77 5.19
N GLU A 101 1.22 -6.22 6.39
CA GLU A 101 2.59 -6.57 6.75
C GLU A 101 3.00 -7.88 6.06
N VAL A 102 4.21 -7.90 5.54
CA VAL A 102 4.93 -9.07 5.03
C VAL A 102 6.28 -9.12 5.74
N ALA A 103 6.55 -10.24 6.41
CA ALA A 103 7.75 -10.45 7.18
C ALA A 103 8.39 -11.81 6.80
N PRO A 104 9.67 -12.03 7.15
CA PRO A 104 10.26 -13.36 7.13
C PRO A 104 9.35 -14.38 7.86
N VAL A 105 9.34 -15.64 7.41
CA VAL A 105 8.38 -16.67 7.85
C VAL A 105 8.31 -16.83 9.37
N ASP A 106 9.42 -16.66 10.06
CA ASP A 106 9.50 -16.79 11.52
C ASP A 106 8.81 -15.64 12.27
N ASP A 107 8.61 -14.49 11.60
CA ASP A 107 8.03 -13.26 12.16
C ASP A 107 6.64 -12.93 11.57
N ALA A 108 6.15 -13.74 10.63
CA ALA A 108 4.93 -13.46 9.88
C ALA A 108 3.66 -13.56 10.76
N ARG A 109 2.88 -12.47 10.78
CA ARG A 109 1.51 -12.45 11.32
C ARG A 109 0.50 -12.78 10.24
N SER A 110 -0.70 -13.25 10.62
CA SER A 110 -1.78 -13.50 9.65
C SER A 110 -2.15 -12.19 8.93
N PRO A 111 -2.05 -12.11 7.60
CA PRO A 111 -2.33 -10.88 6.86
C PRO A 111 -3.83 -10.63 6.63
N VAL A 112 -4.69 -11.60 7.00
CA VAL A 112 -6.14 -11.52 6.79
C VAL A 112 -6.80 -11.06 8.09
N PRO A 113 -7.51 -9.91 8.12
CA PRO A 113 -8.33 -9.56 9.27
C PRO A 113 -9.38 -10.66 9.50
N GLU A 114 -9.58 -11.08 10.75
CA GLU A 114 -10.69 -11.98 11.07
C GLU A 114 -11.99 -11.30 10.61
N ALA A 115 -12.70 -11.94 9.67
CA ALA A 115 -13.87 -11.36 9.03
C ALA A 115 -14.89 -10.88 10.08
N VAL A 116 -15.30 -9.61 9.95
CA VAL A 116 -16.39 -9.00 10.72
C VAL A 116 -17.75 -9.52 10.28
#